data_AF-A0A924P1T0-F1
#
_entry.id   AF-A0A924P1T0-F1
#
_cell.length_a   1.000
_cell.length_b   1.000
_cell.length_c   1.000
_cell.angle_alpha   90.00
_cell.angle_beta   90.00
_cell.angle_gamma   90.00
#
_symmetry.space_group_name_H-M   'P 1'
#
loop_
_entity.id
_entity.type
_entity.pdbx_description
1 polymer ?
#
loop_
_entity_poly.entity_id
_entity_poly.type
_entity_poly.pdbx_seq_one_letter_code
_entity_poly.pdbx_strand_id
1 'polypeptide(L)'
;MKGLLEEEICILAMVEEGAIENAASTMSQLGLPRRLLEMGLVIRDAEGNPKLTRDGRGALFRSRCAESLRRATRGEPLEAHIGVETWLRNSRFLTEPLADSAALLQVTARGKEWLASLDHEDISLSQPGLKKRMLLPKLVRWLERK
;
A
#
# COMPACT_ATOMS: atom_id res chain seq x y z
N MET A 1 7.68 -3.28 -13.86
CA MET A 1 8.04 -2.33 -12.78
C MET A 1 8.22 -3.19 -11.54
N LYS A 2 9.46 -3.39 -11.06
CA LYS A 2 9.71 -4.18 -9.83
C LYS A 2 8.85 -3.62 -8.68
N GLY A 3 8.35 -4.49 -7.80
CA GLY A 3 7.64 -4.07 -6.58
C GLY A 3 8.47 -3.11 -5.73
N LEU A 4 7.77 -2.38 -4.85
CA LEU A 4 8.45 -1.53 -3.87
C LEU A 4 9.13 -2.40 -2.83
N LEU A 5 10.36 -2.05 -2.49
CA LEU A 5 11.08 -2.67 -1.38
C LEU A 5 10.40 -2.26 -0.07
N GLU A 6 10.57 -3.08 0.97
CA GLU A 6 10.06 -2.77 2.31
C GLU A 6 10.57 -1.41 2.81
N GLU A 7 11.85 -1.13 2.60
CA GLU A 7 12.48 0.17 2.90
C GLU A 7 11.81 1.33 2.15
N GLU A 8 11.42 1.12 0.88
CA GLU A 8 10.72 2.13 0.08
C GLU A 8 9.30 2.37 0.60
N ILE A 9 8.61 1.34 1.07
CA ILE A 9 7.28 1.46 1.70
C ILE A 9 7.39 2.22 3.03
N CYS A 10 8.39 1.92 3.85
CA CYS A 10 8.68 2.65 5.08
C CYS A 10 8.91 4.14 4.80
N ILE A 11 9.68 4.46 3.76
CA ILE A 11 9.93 5.86 3.38
C ILE A 11 8.65 6.54 2.89
N LEU A 12 7.79 5.86 2.12
CA LEU A 12 6.49 6.42 1.75
C LEU A 12 5.61 6.71 2.98
N ALA A 13 5.62 5.84 4.00
CA ALA A 13 4.90 6.07 5.25
C ALA A 13 5.46 7.29 6.00
N MET A 14 6.79 7.39 6.12
CA MET A 14 7.45 8.56 6.73
C MET A 14 7.12 9.87 6.01
N VAL A 15 7.03 9.86 4.67
CA VAL A 15 6.61 11.04 3.90
C VAL A 15 5.14 11.39 4.15
N GLU A 16 4.25 10.40 4.26
CA GLU A 16 2.83 10.63 4.57
C GLU A 16 2.63 11.26 5.95
N GLU A 17 3.42 10.82 6.93
CA GLU A 17 3.40 11.32 8.31
C GLU A 17 4.10 12.68 8.47
N GLY A 18 4.71 13.22 7.41
CA GLY A 18 5.47 14.47 7.47
C GLY A 18 6.77 14.35 8.25
N ALA A 19 7.25 13.13 8.53
CA ALA A 19 8.45 12.87 9.33
C ALA A 19 9.77 13.19 8.58
N ILE A 20 9.69 13.52 7.28
CA ILE A 20 10.84 13.91 6.46
C ILE A 20 10.70 15.39 6.09
N GLU A 21 11.35 16.26 6.85
CA GLU A 21 11.43 17.70 6.58
C GLU A 21 12.78 18.07 5.94
N ASN A 22 12.78 19.05 5.03
CA ASN A 22 14.00 19.67 4.48
C ASN A 22 15.10 18.70 4.01
N ALA A 23 14.77 17.83 3.04
CA ALA A 23 15.76 16.99 2.37
C ALA A 23 16.76 17.76 1.45
N ALA A 24 16.86 19.09 1.62
CA ALA A 24 17.87 19.95 1.01
C ALA A 24 19.12 20.10 1.90
N SER A 25 19.01 19.89 3.22
CA SER A 25 20.09 20.16 4.17
C SER A 25 20.98 18.96 4.48
N THR A 26 20.69 17.77 3.93
CA THR A 26 21.50 16.57 4.20
C THR A 26 21.43 15.61 3.02
N MET A 27 22.31 15.80 2.04
CA MET A 27 22.56 14.82 0.97
C MET A 27 23.11 13.47 1.48
N SER A 28 23.08 13.16 2.78
CA SER A 28 23.99 12.14 3.33
C SER A 28 23.45 11.15 4.38
N GLN A 29 22.22 11.19 4.90
CA GLN A 29 21.86 10.19 5.94
C GLN A 29 20.56 9.40 5.76
N LEU A 30 19.52 9.90 5.06
CA LEU A 30 18.32 9.09 4.71
C LEU A 30 17.71 9.52 3.36
N GLY A 31 18.54 10.02 2.43
CA GLY A 31 18.08 10.63 1.18
C GLY A 31 17.00 9.82 0.46
N LEU A 32 15.88 10.47 0.12
CA LEU A 32 14.76 9.86 -0.59
C LEU A 32 15.28 9.01 -1.76
N PRO A 33 14.94 7.70 -1.82
CA PRO A 33 15.41 6.82 -2.88
C PRO A 33 15.08 7.43 -4.23
N ARG A 34 16.12 7.61 -5.06
CA ARG A 34 15.98 8.17 -6.41
C ARG A 34 14.88 7.46 -7.21
N ARG A 35 14.76 6.16 -7.00
CA ARG A 35 13.74 5.32 -7.62
C ARG A 35 12.30 5.75 -7.28
N LEU A 36 12.01 6.22 -6.06
CA LEU A 36 10.67 6.71 -5.68
C LEU A 36 10.30 8.01 -6.43
N LEU A 37 11.28 8.87 -6.68
CA LEU A 37 11.12 10.08 -7.49
C LEU A 37 10.94 9.72 -8.98
N GLU A 38 11.79 8.82 -9.50
CA GLU A 38 11.71 8.36 -10.90
C GLU A 38 10.41 7.60 -11.20
N MET A 39 9.86 6.89 -10.22
CA MET A 39 8.54 6.24 -10.32
C MET A 39 7.38 7.23 -10.13
N GLY A 40 7.65 8.51 -9.83
CA GLY A 40 6.64 9.52 -9.60
C GLY A 40 5.76 9.27 -8.38
N LEU A 41 6.26 8.54 -7.37
CA LEU A 41 5.53 8.25 -6.13
C LEU A 41 5.70 9.37 -5.09
N VAL A 42 6.82 10.07 -5.16
CA VAL A 42 7.15 11.23 -4.33
C VAL A 42 7.49 12.40 -5.24
N ILE A 43 7.08 13.60 -4.85
CA ILE A 43 7.50 14.88 -5.44
C ILE A 43 8.02 15.79 -4.32
N ARG A 44 8.65 16.91 -4.69
CA ARG A 44 8.97 17.98 -3.75
C ARG A 44 8.00 19.14 -3.96
N ASP A 45 7.54 19.76 -2.89
CA ASP A 45 6.79 21.02 -2.96
C ASP A 45 7.71 22.22 -3.22
N ALA A 46 7.13 23.43 -3.25
CA ALA A 46 7.86 24.67 -3.50
C ALA A 46 8.92 24.94 -2.42
N GLU A 47 8.69 24.44 -1.21
CA GLU A 47 9.58 24.52 -0.05
C GLU A 47 10.65 23.41 -0.05
N GLY A 48 10.62 22.50 -1.03
CA GLY A 48 11.59 21.41 -1.17
C GLY A 48 11.28 20.17 -0.31
N ASN A 49 10.15 20.15 0.39
CA ASN A 49 9.70 19.05 1.24
C ASN A 49 9.10 17.93 0.40
N PRO A 50 9.39 16.67 0.72
CA PRO A 50 8.76 15.55 0.04
C PRO A 50 7.26 15.48 0.32
N LYS A 51 6.49 15.21 -0.73
CA LYS A 51 5.06 14.90 -0.67
C LYS A 51 4.77 13.67 -1.49
N LEU A 52 3.87 12.83 -0.99
CA LEU A 52 3.34 11.72 -1.78
C LEU A 52 2.53 12.25 -2.95
N THR A 53 2.76 11.69 -4.12
CA THR A 53 1.84 11.86 -5.24
C THR A 53 0.58 11.01 -5.01
N ARG A 54 -0.40 11.16 -5.90
CA ARG A 54 -1.55 10.26 -5.96
C ARG A 54 -1.11 8.79 -6.07
N ASP A 55 -0.12 8.52 -6.91
CA ASP A 55 0.36 7.16 -7.13
C ASP A 55 1.14 6.64 -5.93
N GLY A 56 1.89 7.50 -5.24
CA GLY A 56 2.56 7.18 -3.98
C GLY A 56 1.57 6.80 -2.87
N ARG A 57 0.52 7.60 -2.67
CA ARG A 57 -0.57 7.27 -1.73
C ARG A 57 -1.26 5.96 -2.11
N GLY A 58 -1.50 5.74 -3.39
CA GLY A 58 -2.08 4.50 -3.89
C GLY A 58 -1.20 3.28 -3.65
N ALA A 59 0.11 3.40 -3.83
CA ALA A 59 1.07 2.34 -3.57
C ALA A 59 1.15 2.02 -2.07
N LEU A 60 1.27 3.04 -1.22
CA LEU A 60 1.29 2.89 0.24
C LEU A 60 0.00 2.25 0.76
N PHE A 61 -1.16 2.71 0.27
CA PHE A 61 -2.45 2.14 0.66
C PHE A 61 -2.59 0.66 0.24
N ARG A 62 -2.17 0.31 -0.99
CA ARG A 62 -2.14 -1.10 -1.43
C ARG A 62 -1.27 -1.96 -0.52
N SER A 63 -0.11 -1.46 -0.13
CA SER A 63 0.80 -2.16 0.79
C SER A 63 0.14 -2.40 2.15
N ARG A 64 -0.48 -1.38 2.75
CA ARG A 64 -1.21 -1.50 4.02
C ARG A 64 -2.38 -2.48 3.93
N CYS A 65 -3.10 -2.50 2.81
CA CYS A 65 -4.14 -3.50 2.57
C CYS A 65 -3.58 -4.92 2.49
N ALA A 66 -2.46 -5.13 1.79
CA ALA A 66 -1.83 -6.44 1.69
C ALA A 66 -1.39 -6.93 3.08
N GLU A 67 -0.72 -6.07 3.85
CA GLU A 67 -0.29 -6.41 5.21
C GLU A 67 -1.48 -6.71 6.15
N SER A 68 -2.55 -5.91 6.07
CA SER A 68 -3.79 -6.17 6.80
C SER A 68 -4.39 -7.55 6.47
N LEU A 69 -4.39 -7.94 5.19
CA LEU A 69 -4.87 -9.27 4.79
C LEU A 69 -3.95 -10.40 5.25
N ARG A 70 -2.63 -10.19 5.25
CA ARG A 70 -1.66 -11.16 5.80
C ARG A 70 -1.87 -11.36 7.30
N ARG A 71 -2.01 -10.28 8.06
CA ARG A 71 -2.35 -10.32 9.50
C ARG A 71 -3.64 -11.08 9.76
N ALA A 72 -4.71 -10.74 9.05
CA ALA A 72 -5.98 -11.46 9.16
C ALA A 72 -5.85 -12.96 8.82
N THR A 73 -5.00 -13.33 7.85
CA THR A 73 -4.73 -14.73 7.51
C THR A 73 -4.02 -15.47 8.65
N ARG A 74 -3.15 -14.78 9.39
CA ARG A 74 -2.45 -15.30 10.58
C ARG A 74 -3.30 -15.27 11.86
N GLY A 75 -4.53 -14.74 11.80
CA GLY A 75 -5.35 -14.51 12.98
C GLY A 75 -4.81 -13.39 13.89
N GLU A 76 -4.05 -12.46 13.32
CA GLU A 76 -3.54 -11.29 14.01
C GLU A 76 -4.51 -10.11 13.90
N PRO A 77 -4.53 -9.19 14.88
CA PRO A 77 -5.30 -7.97 14.78
C PRO A 77 -4.83 -7.13 13.59
N LEU A 78 -5.80 -6.50 12.92
CA LEU A 78 -5.51 -5.56 11.84
C LEU A 78 -4.78 -4.32 12.39
N GLU A 79 -3.88 -3.80 11.57
CA GLU A 79 -3.21 -2.54 11.89
C GLU A 79 -4.19 -1.38 11.70
N ALA A 80 -4.19 -0.43 12.64
CA ALA A 80 -5.13 0.69 12.68
C ALA A 80 -4.77 1.77 11.65
N HIS A 81 -4.91 1.45 10.37
CA HIS A 81 -4.74 2.41 9.28
C HIS A 81 -6.09 2.98 8.86
N ILE A 82 -6.21 4.31 8.88
CA ILE A 82 -7.47 5.02 8.64
C ILE A 82 -8.08 4.61 7.29
N GLY A 83 -9.21 3.91 7.35
CA GLY A 83 -10.01 3.52 6.19
C GLY A 83 -9.51 2.30 5.41
N VAL A 84 -8.41 1.65 5.80
CA VAL A 84 -7.95 0.39 5.20
C VAL A 84 -8.94 -0.73 5.51
N GLU A 85 -9.27 -0.94 6.79
CA GLU A 85 -10.26 -1.96 7.18
C GLU A 85 -11.61 -1.69 6.53
N THR A 86 -12.12 -0.46 6.62
CA THR A 86 -13.40 -0.08 6.03
C THR A 86 -13.43 -0.38 4.53
N TRP A 87 -12.35 -0.08 3.81
CA TRP A 87 -12.25 -0.37 2.39
C TRP A 87 -12.18 -1.87 2.09
N LEU A 88 -11.41 -2.64 2.87
CA LEU A 88 -11.31 -4.10 2.73
C LEU A 88 -12.68 -4.78 2.97
N ARG A 89 -13.43 -4.34 3.98
CA ARG A 89 -14.80 -4.80 4.26
C ARG A 89 -15.76 -4.44 3.14
N ASN A 90 -15.78 -3.16 2.70
CA ASN A 90 -16.63 -2.70 1.59
C ASN A 90 -16.31 -3.41 0.27
N SER A 91 -15.05 -3.81 0.08
CA SER A 91 -14.60 -4.57 -1.08
C SER A 91 -14.83 -6.08 -0.97
N ARG A 92 -15.38 -6.55 0.16
CA ARG A 92 -15.65 -7.96 0.48
C ARG A 92 -14.39 -8.84 0.51
N PHE A 93 -13.25 -8.25 0.86
CA PHE A 93 -12.00 -9.01 1.09
C PHE A 93 -11.90 -9.56 2.51
N LEU A 94 -12.58 -8.91 3.46
CA LEU A 94 -12.76 -9.37 4.82
C LEU A 94 -14.24 -9.66 5.09
N THR A 95 -14.50 -10.64 5.95
CA THR A 95 -15.83 -10.96 6.49
C THR A 95 -15.79 -10.98 8.02
N GLU A 96 -16.96 -10.92 8.63
CA GLU A 96 -17.10 -10.92 10.09
C GLU A 96 -16.61 -12.26 10.69
N PRO A 97 -16.17 -12.27 11.95
CA PRO A 97 -15.68 -13.48 12.59
C PRO A 97 -16.77 -14.56 12.65
N LEU A 98 -16.37 -15.83 12.56
CA LEU A 98 -17.22 -16.93 13.01
C LEU A 98 -17.43 -16.82 14.52
N ALA A 99 -18.65 -17.12 14.98
CA ALA A 99 -19.23 -16.75 16.27
C ALA A 99 -18.44 -17.09 17.55
N ASP A 100 -17.35 -17.85 17.48
CA ASP A 100 -16.59 -18.34 18.64
C ASP A 100 -15.12 -17.87 18.71
N SER A 101 -14.71 -16.95 17.84
CA SER A 101 -13.34 -16.40 17.89
C SER A 101 -13.36 -14.90 18.13
N ALA A 102 -12.68 -14.47 19.18
CA ALA A 102 -12.58 -13.08 19.60
C ALA A 102 -12.21 -12.15 18.43
N ALA A 103 -13.19 -11.46 17.84
CA ALA A 103 -13.05 -10.29 16.96
C ALA A 103 -12.05 -10.38 15.78
N LEU A 104 -11.60 -11.57 15.37
CA LEU A 104 -10.64 -11.72 14.26
C LEU A 104 -11.39 -11.84 12.93
N LEU A 105 -11.27 -10.78 12.12
CA LEU A 105 -11.84 -10.74 10.76
C LEU A 105 -11.24 -11.85 9.90
N GLN A 106 -12.08 -12.53 9.12
CA GLN A 106 -11.62 -13.60 8.23
C GLN A 106 -11.39 -13.09 6.81
N VAL A 107 -10.32 -13.55 6.17
CA VAL A 107 -10.05 -13.26 4.75
C VAL A 107 -10.90 -14.14 3.85
N THR A 108 -11.68 -13.52 2.98
CA THR A 108 -12.53 -14.23 2.01
C THR A 108 -11.69 -14.87 0.90
N ALA A 109 -12.27 -15.82 0.14
CA ALA A 109 -11.58 -16.40 -1.04
C ALA A 109 -11.10 -15.31 -2.01
N ARG A 110 -11.95 -14.30 -2.26
CA ARG A 110 -11.62 -13.12 -3.06
C ARG A 110 -10.45 -12.31 -2.46
N GLY A 111 -10.40 -12.17 -1.15
CA GLY A 111 -9.29 -11.51 -0.44
C GLY A 111 -7.98 -12.26 -0.63
N LYS A 112 -8.01 -13.60 -0.55
CA LYS A 112 -6.85 -14.47 -0.78
C LYS A 112 -6.36 -14.40 -2.23
N GLU A 113 -7.27 -14.44 -3.20
CA GLU A 113 -6.94 -14.29 -4.63
C GLU A 113 -6.29 -12.94 -4.93
N TRP A 114 -6.84 -11.86 -4.34
CA TRP A 114 -6.26 -10.54 -4.52
C TRP A 114 -4.89 -10.43 -3.84
N LEU A 115 -4.71 -10.94 -2.63
CA LEU A 115 -3.41 -10.98 -1.96
C LEU A 115 -2.39 -11.76 -2.79
N ALA A 116 -2.76 -12.95 -3.28
CA ALA A 116 -1.91 -13.74 -4.18
C ALA A 116 -1.57 -13.00 -5.48
N SER A 117 -2.49 -12.20 -6.03
CA SER A 117 -2.20 -11.38 -7.21
C SER A 117 -1.16 -10.30 -6.94
N LEU A 118 -1.13 -9.75 -5.72
CA LEU A 118 -0.11 -8.77 -5.31
C LEU A 118 1.25 -9.44 -5.14
N ASP A 119 1.28 -10.62 -4.51
CA ASP A 119 2.52 -11.40 -4.35
C ASP A 119 3.07 -11.93 -5.69
N HIS A 120 2.20 -12.20 -6.66
CA HIS A 120 2.61 -12.62 -8.01
C HIS A 120 2.97 -11.46 -8.95
N GLU A 121 2.48 -10.24 -8.73
CA GLU A 121 2.99 -9.04 -9.41
C GLU A 121 4.48 -8.82 -9.10
N ASP A 122 4.95 -9.26 -7.92
CA ASP A 122 6.38 -9.26 -7.56
C ASP A 122 7.21 -10.33 -8.30
N ILE A 123 6.60 -11.43 -8.76
CA ILE A 123 7.30 -12.58 -9.37
C ILE A 123 7.19 -12.60 -10.90
N SER A 124 6.06 -12.17 -11.47
CA SER A 124 5.67 -12.45 -12.87
C SER A 124 6.09 -11.39 -13.90
N LEU A 125 6.90 -10.40 -13.51
CA LEU A 125 7.36 -9.34 -14.43
C LEU A 125 8.66 -9.69 -15.17
N SER A 126 9.09 -10.95 -15.08
CA SER A 126 10.18 -11.53 -15.87
C SER A 126 9.72 -12.06 -17.23
N GLN A 127 8.43 -12.02 -17.56
CA GLN A 127 7.92 -12.44 -18.86
C GLN A 127 6.99 -11.41 -19.53
N PRO A 128 7.28 -10.99 -20.77
CA PRO A 128 6.44 -10.06 -21.50
C PRO A 128 5.20 -10.79 -22.03
N GLY A 129 4.01 -10.52 -21.48
CA GLY A 129 2.78 -11.02 -22.12
C GLY A 129 1.46 -10.98 -21.36
N LEU A 130 1.42 -10.86 -20.02
CA LEU A 130 0.14 -10.94 -19.31
C LEU A 130 -0.56 -9.59 -19.15
N LYS A 131 -1.76 -9.52 -19.73
CA LYS A 131 -2.66 -8.37 -19.80
C LYS A 131 -3.04 -7.87 -18.39
N LYS A 132 -2.73 -6.60 -18.13
CA LYS A 132 -3.25 -5.77 -17.01
C LYS A 132 -4.78 -5.74 -17.02
N ARG A 133 -5.42 -6.70 -16.36
CA ARG A 133 -6.84 -6.61 -16.04
C ARG A 133 -7.07 -7.22 -14.67
N MET A 134 -7.18 -6.37 -13.65
CA MET A 134 -8.38 -6.22 -12.82
C MET A 134 -8.05 -5.45 -11.52
N LEU A 135 -9.04 -4.68 -11.02
CA LEU A 135 -9.19 -4.12 -9.66
C LEU A 135 -8.73 -2.69 -9.32
N LEU A 136 -7.90 -2.00 -10.11
CA LEU A 136 -7.47 -0.63 -9.77
C LEU A 136 -8.56 0.48 -9.75
N PRO A 137 -9.67 0.46 -10.52
CA PRO A 137 -10.55 1.64 -10.62
C PRO A 137 -11.26 2.03 -9.31
N LYS A 138 -11.58 1.07 -8.43
CA LYS A 138 -12.33 1.36 -7.20
C LYS A 138 -11.45 1.94 -6.09
N LEU A 139 -10.19 1.51 -6.01
CA LEU A 139 -9.20 2.08 -5.11
C LEU A 139 -8.94 3.55 -5.47
N VAL A 140 -8.78 3.81 -6.76
CA VAL A 140 -8.50 5.13 -7.35
C VAL A 140 -9.58 6.16 -7.03
N ARG A 141 -10.86 5.76 -7.03
CA ARG A 141 -12.01 6.64 -6.67
C ARG A 141 -12.18 6.86 -5.16
N TRP A 142 -11.72 5.92 -4.33
CA TRP A 142 -11.85 6.06 -2.87
C TRP A 142 -10.82 7.07 -2.33
N LEU A 143 -9.61 7.07 -2.89
CA LEU A 143 -8.57 8.06 -2.58
C LEU A 143 -8.92 9.50 -3.01
N GLU A 144 -9.92 9.70 -3.87
CA GLU A 144 -10.38 11.04 -4.29
C GLU A 144 -11.46 11.63 -3.37
N ARG A 145 -12.04 10.83 -2.47
CA ARG A 145 -13.16 11.23 -1.59
C ARG A 145 -12.74 11.48 -0.14
N LYS A 146 -11.46 11.31 0.17
CA LYS A 146 -10.86 11.59 1.48
C LYS A 146 -9.85 12.71 1.33
#